data_AF-A0A2E7CBY2-F1
#
_entry.id   AF-A0A2E7CBY2-F1
#
_cell.length_a   1.000
_cell.length_b   1.000
_cell.length_c   1.000
_cell.angle_alpha   90.00
_cell.angle_beta   90.00
_cell.angle_gamma   90.00
#
_symmetry.space_group_name_H-M   'P 1'
#
loop_
_entity.id
_entity.type
_entity.pdbx_description
1 polymer ?
#
loop_
_entity_poly.entity_id
_entity_poly.type
_entity_poly.pdbx_seq_one_letter_code
_entity_poly.pdbx_strand_id
1 'polypeptide(L)' 'MPNGTYQVFFYYGENWSRNKKMNSNECYSIYGGFLDNEFVSKDNPITLQNQIMEYTLTRVSNGNFAPKSSSINEAL' A
#
# COMPACT_ATOMS: atom_id res chain seq x y z
N MET A 1 -16.67 5.93 1.85
CA MET A 1 -15.67 7.00 1.78
C MET A 1 -16.30 8.22 1.09
N PRO A 2 -16.09 9.45 1.60
CA PRO A 2 -16.55 10.67 0.94
C PRO A 2 -15.80 10.91 -0.39
N ASN A 3 -16.37 11.72 -1.28
CA ASN A 3 -15.64 12.14 -2.47
C ASN A 3 -14.36 12.89 -2.06
N GLY A 4 -13.26 12.64 -2.77
CA GLY A 4 -11.98 13.24 -2.43
C GLY A 4 -10.80 12.63 -3.17
N THR A 5 -9.62 13.13 -2.86
CA THR A 5 -8.35 12.63 -3.39
C THR A 5 -7.72 11.68 -2.38
N TYR A 6 -7.37 10.48 -2.84
CA TYR A 6 -6.83 9.41 -2.01
C TYR A 6 -5.46 8.99 -2.50
N GLN A 7 -4.54 8.75 -1.56
CA GLN A 7 -3.21 8.24 -1.84
C GLN A 7 -3.25 6.71 -1.86
N VAL A 8 -2.80 6.09 -2.97
CA VAL A 8 -2.66 4.64 -3.08
C VAL A 8 -1.26 4.23 -2.64
N PHE A 9 -1.18 3.22 -1.77
CA PHE A 9 0.06 2.59 -1.34
C PHE A 9 0.08 1.12 -1.75
N PHE A 10 1.25 0.62 -2.14
CA PHE A 10 1.54 -0.79 -2.32
C PHE A 10 2.44 -1.25 -1.20
N TYR A 11 2.02 -2.31 -0.53
CA TYR A 11 2.78 -2.96 0.52
C TYR A 11 3.13 -4.37 0.08
N TYR A 12 4.42 -4.66 -0.03
CA TYR A 12 4.92 -5.91 -0.61
C TYR A 12 6.25 -6.32 0.03
N GLY A 13 6.60 -7.58 -0.14
CA GLY A 13 7.83 -8.17 0.36
C GLY A 13 7.76 -9.69 0.30
N GLU A 14 8.57 -10.34 1.12
CA GLU A 14 8.67 -11.79 1.19
C GLU A 14 8.22 -12.31 2.56
N ASN A 15 7.75 -13.57 2.58
CA ASN A 15 7.37 -14.28 3.81
C ASN A 15 6.31 -13.54 4.65
N TRP A 16 5.09 -13.43 4.12
CA TRP A 16 3.95 -12.85 4.84
C TRP A 16 3.64 -13.62 6.13
N SER A 17 3.52 -12.91 7.25
CA SER A 17 3.13 -13.45 8.55
C SER A 17 1.95 -12.68 9.13
N ARG A 18 0.85 -13.39 9.40
CA ARG A 18 -0.34 -12.84 10.08
C ARG A 18 -0.08 -12.37 11.52
N ASN A 19 1.00 -12.86 12.14
CA ASN A 19 1.31 -12.58 13.55
C ASN A 19 2.36 -11.49 13.72
N LYS A 20 2.97 -11.00 12.63
CA LYS A 20 3.93 -9.91 12.68
C LYS A 20 3.20 -8.63 13.11
N LYS A 21 3.68 -7.99 14.18
CA LYS A 21 3.20 -6.66 14.59
C LYS A 21 3.82 -5.60 13.66
N MET A 22 2.98 -4.77 13.06
CA MET A 22 3.44 -3.65 12.23
C MET A 22 3.86 -2.47 13.09
N ASN A 23 4.90 -1.77 12.66
CA ASN A 23 5.31 -0.51 13.26
C ASN A 23 4.36 0.60 12.79
N SER A 24 3.28 0.79 13.54
CA SER A 24 2.26 1.82 13.30
C SER A 24 2.26 2.82 14.43
N ASN A 25 1.98 4.09 14.11
CA ASN A 25 1.77 5.14 15.11
C ASN A 25 0.32 5.18 15.63
N GLU A 26 -0.53 4.28 15.14
CA GLU A 26 -1.92 4.16 15.57
C GLU A 26 -2.02 3.70 17.03
N CYS A 27 -3.08 4.14 17.73
CA CYS A 27 -3.33 3.75 19.12
C CYS A 27 -3.62 2.25 19.31
N TYR A 28 -3.84 1.50 18.23
CA TYR A 28 -4.12 0.06 18.25
C TYR A 28 -3.02 -0.70 17.50
N SER A 29 -2.78 -1.95 17.91
CA SER A 29 -1.77 -2.79 17.26
C SER A 29 -2.30 -3.37 15.97
N ILE A 30 -1.60 -3.10 14.87
CA ILE A 30 -1.87 -3.69 13.55
C ILE A 30 -0.99 -4.94 13.40
N TYR A 31 -1.60 -6.05 12.94
CA TYR A 31 -0.93 -7.32 12.72
C TYR A 31 -1.08 -7.76 11.26
N GLY A 32 -0.05 -8.41 10.74
CA GLY A 32 0.04 -8.84 9.35
C GLY A 32 1.11 -8.06 8.60
N GLY A 33 2.22 -8.72 8.25
CA GLY A 33 3.27 -8.08 7.46
C GLY A 33 4.31 -9.04 6.92
N PHE A 34 5.14 -8.54 6.01
CA PHE A 34 6.24 -9.28 5.39
C PHE A 34 7.44 -9.33 6.34
N LEU A 35 8.02 -10.50 6.53
CA LEU A 35 9.16 -10.69 7.44
C LEU A 35 10.47 -10.25 6.79
N ASP A 36 10.59 -10.40 5.47
CA ASP A 36 11.81 -10.13 4.71
C ASP A 36 11.51 -9.18 3.56
N ASN A 37 12.50 -8.36 3.17
CA ASN A 37 12.41 -7.45 2.02
C ASN A 37 11.10 -6.64 2.02
N GLU A 38 10.74 -6.10 3.18
CA GLU A 38 9.51 -5.34 3.39
C GLU A 38 9.62 -3.94 2.78
N PHE A 39 8.76 -3.66 1.78
CA PHE A 39 8.76 -2.40 1.07
C PHE A 39 7.36 -1.78 1.01
N VAL A 40 7.36 -0.45 0.98
CA VAL A 40 6.17 0.34 0.70
C VAL A 40 6.48 1.25 -0.48
N SER A 41 5.60 1.27 -1.46
CA SER A 41 5.64 2.23 -2.55
C SER A 41 4.29 2.91 -2.71
N LYS A 42 4.22 3.96 -3.51
CA LYS A 42 3.01 4.74 -3.74
C LYS A 42 2.90 5.19 -5.19
N ASP A 43 1.67 5.34 -5.65
CA ASP A 43 1.38 5.95 -6.95
C ASP A 43 1.01 7.43 -6.78
N ASN A 44 0.63 8.11 -7.85
CA ASN A 44 -0.02 9.40 -7.74
C ASN A 44 -1.42 9.24 -7.10
N PRO A 45 -1.91 10.28 -6.39
CA PRO A 45 -3.24 10.24 -5.81
C PRO A 45 -4.33 10.03 -6.86
N ILE A 46 -5.39 9.32 -6.50
CA ILE A 46 -6.56 9.06 -7.33
C ILE A 46 -7.80 9.71 -6.73
N THR A 47 -8.71 10.18 -7.58
CA THR A 47 -9.97 10.76 -7.15
C THR A 47 -11.02 9.68 -6.97
N LEU A 48 -11.63 9.64 -5.78
CA LEU A 48 -12.86 8.90 -5.53
C LEU A 48 -14.03 9.85 -5.81
N GLN A 49 -14.90 9.47 -6.75
CA GLN A 49 -16.08 10.24 -7.09
C GLN A 49 -17.30 9.33 -7.15
N ASN A 50 -18.37 9.71 -6.47
CA ASN A 50 -19.60 8.92 -6.37
C ASN A 50 -19.33 7.48 -5.89
N GLN A 51 -18.38 7.33 -4.96
CA GLN A 51 -17.93 6.05 -4.40
C GLN A 51 -17.29 5.09 -5.42
N ILE A 52 -16.90 5.59 -6.61
CA ILE A 52 -16.21 4.82 -7.63
C ILE A 52 -14.75 5.29 -7.70
N MET A 53 -13.84 4.34 -7.58
CA MET A 53 -12.40 4.47 -7.80
C MET A 53 -11.96 3.26 -8.61
N GLU A 54 -11.22 3.48 -9.69
CA GLU A 54 -10.75 2.43 -10.58
C GLU A 54 -9.23 2.40 -10.58
N TYR A 55 -8.64 1.24 -10.29
CA TYR A 55 -7.20 1.02 -10.33
C TYR A 55 -6.92 -0.30 -11.04
N THR A 56 -6.18 -0.25 -12.14
CA THR A 56 -5.89 -1.44 -12.97
C THR A 56 -4.42 -1.81 -12.84
N LEU A 57 -4.16 -3.00 -12.28
CA LEU A 57 -2.85 -3.63 -12.30
C LEU A 57 -2.86 -4.80 -13.28
N THR A 58 -1.95 -4.77 -14.23
CA THR A 58 -1.75 -5.89 -15.16
C THR A 58 -0.40 -6.51 -14.89
N ARG A 59 -0.39 -7.84 -14.69
CA ARG A 59 0.86 -8.59 -14.57
C ARG A 59 1.53 -8.64 -15.93
N VAL A 60 2.71 -8.04 -16.05
CA VAL A 60 3.53 -8.04 -17.27
C VAL A 60 4.92 -8.55 -16.93
N SER A 61 5.41 -9.54 -17.69
CA SER A 61 6.81 -9.97 -17.62
C SER A 61 7.69 -8.87 -18.21
N ASN A 62 8.72 -8.43 -17.48
CA ASN A 62 9.55 -7.26 -17.82
C ASN A 62 8.73 -5.96 -17.97
N GLY A 63 7.72 -5.78 -17.13
CA GLY A 63 6.91 -4.56 -17.09
C GLY A 63 7.69 -3.32 -16.66
N ASN A 64 7.08 -2.15 -16.85
CA ASN A 64 7.61 -0.83 -16.48
C ASN A 64 6.97 -0.28 -15.20
N PHE A 65 6.43 -1.14 -14.33
CA PHE A 65 5.82 -0.71 -13.08
C PHE A 65 6.91 -0.19 -12.12
N ALA A 66 6.97 1.14 -11.98
CA ALA A 66 7.96 1.84 -11.17
C ALA A 66 7.27 2.86 -10.24
N PRO A 67 6.56 2.38 -9.20
CA PRO A 67 5.93 3.27 -8.22
C PRO A 67 7.00 4.04 -7.43
N LYS A 68 6.62 5.19 -6.87
CA LYS A 68 7.52 5.99 -6.04
C LYS A 68 7.74 5.29 -4.71
N SER A 69 8.95 5.35 -4.16
CA SER A 69 9.23 4.83 -2.81
C SER A 69 8.38 5.53 -1.75
N SER A 70 7.96 4.79 -0.73
CA SER A 70 7.21 5.29 0.42
C SER A 70 7.68 4.60 1.71
N SER A 71 6.99 4.84 2.83
CA SER A 71 7.30 4.23 4.13
C SER A 71 6.04 3.70 4.80
N ILE A 72 6.22 2.75 5.73
CA ILE A 72 5.11 2.21 6.52
C ILE A 72 4.42 3.29 7.35
N ASN A 73 5.18 4.27 7.85
CA ASN A 73 4.67 5.41 8.62
C ASN A 73 3.86 6.40 7.77
N GLU A 74 3.99 6.37 6.44
CA GLU A 74 3.16 7.19 5.55
C GLU A 74 1.86 6.47 5.17
N ALA A 75 1.91 5.13 5.14
CA ALA A 75 0.80 4.29 4.73
C ALA A 75 -0.14 3.91 5.89
N LEU A 76 0.37 3.94 7.13
CA LEU A 76 -0.36 3.66 8.38
C LEU A 76 -0.49 4.93 9.21
#